data_AF-A0A9X4AK93-F1
#
_entry.id   AF-A0A9X4AK93-F1
#
_cell.length_a   1.000
_cell.length_b   1.000
_cell.length_c   1.000
_cell.angle_alpha   90.00
_cell.angle_beta   90.00
_cell.angle_gamma   90.00
#
_symmetry.space_group_name_H-M   'P 1'
#
loop_
_entity.id
_entity.type
_entity.pdbx_description
1 polymer ?
#
loop_
_entity_poly.entity_id
_entity_poly.type
_entity_poly.pdbx_seq_one_letter_code
_entity_poly.pdbx_strand_id
1 'polypeptide(L)'
;MHIGRRIYIQRSLNGLTLNSLAKGITSSSYLSKLENGAVVPSSDILIALAKRLELPSSFILDDANEDPQLLLMLKQLFQYSILEVEKTASIIELIDENYHTNLASPRMEFYYLVLKCIVLLKTKQTEACESIHKDYIIPYLDSVDIESLSNDFRCAIYYYFGYYQFVQSNYKDCIEYLYRLHEVVDNLEIKASVIYNTGILNKRLGRYQDAIISTKKAIEYLKELSFSYLLALAHNLLGDLYREKSLYKEAITELEEAKRIAEEHSYTKTIGIVYHNLGLVSKESGDYKQGITYCYEALKVKEQSDKSGILITYRLLIDCKLCEENIEKAKELYEIARTLEQSEDDRWKLLYHYNEYYKLTNDFAEYEKNLKGFLSYLEKVNDFSYEVDCHRKLAKYYLNTGKYKKSAVHYKNALAILDKKL
;
A
#
# COMPACT_ATOMS: atom_id res chain seq x y z
N MET A 1 -22.09 27.05 -1.29
CA MET A 1 -22.26 25.58 -1.24
C MET A 1 -21.76 24.98 0.08
N HIS A 2 -20.57 25.38 0.56
CA HIS A 2 -19.92 24.78 1.73
C HIS A 2 -20.66 24.97 3.06
N ILE A 3 -21.14 26.19 3.38
CA ILE A 3 -21.82 26.45 4.64
C ILE A 3 -23.05 25.56 4.84
N GLY A 4 -23.85 25.36 3.79
CA GLY A 4 -25.04 24.53 3.89
C GLY A 4 -24.69 23.07 4.21
N ARG A 5 -23.63 22.55 3.60
CA ARG A 5 -23.16 21.20 3.90
C ARG A 5 -22.57 21.10 5.31
N ARG A 6 -21.85 22.11 5.79
CA ARG A 6 -21.39 22.19 7.19
C ARG A 6 -22.57 22.13 8.16
N ILE A 7 -23.63 22.90 7.90
CA ILE A 7 -24.86 22.87 8.70
C ILE A 7 -25.51 21.49 8.68
N TYR A 8 -25.63 20.84 7.51
CA TYR A 8 -26.15 19.47 7.39
C TYR A 8 -25.37 18.48 8.25
N ILE A 9 -24.04 18.53 8.21
CA ILE A 9 -23.16 17.61 8.94
C ILE A 9 -23.33 17.83 10.45
N GLN A 10 -23.25 19.08 10.92
CA GLN A 10 -23.40 19.39 12.34
C GLN A 10 -24.80 19.07 12.86
N ARG A 11 -25.83 19.33 12.06
CA ARG A 11 -27.20 18.92 12.37
C ARG A 11 -27.29 17.40 12.55
N SER A 12 -26.68 16.64 11.66
CA SER A 12 -26.73 15.17 11.68
C SER A 12 -25.94 14.59 12.86
N LEU A 13 -24.78 15.16 13.19
CA LEU A 13 -23.98 14.79 14.38
C LEU A 13 -24.76 15.03 15.68
N ASN A 14 -25.49 16.14 15.77
CA ASN A 14 -26.33 16.46 16.94
C ASN A 14 -27.67 15.68 16.97
N GLY A 15 -27.90 14.76 16.02
CA GLY A 15 -29.15 13.98 15.96
C GLY A 15 -30.40 14.81 15.67
N LEU A 16 -30.25 16.01 15.12
CA LEU A 16 -31.36 16.94 14.88
C LEU A 16 -32.05 16.66 13.54
N THR A 17 -33.39 16.66 13.56
CA THR A 17 -34.20 16.64 12.34
C THR A 17 -34.19 18.02 11.66
N LEU A 18 -34.51 18.07 10.37
CA LEU A 18 -34.72 19.33 9.65
C LEU A 18 -35.75 20.23 10.36
N ASN A 19 -36.86 19.65 10.84
CA ASN A 19 -37.91 20.38 11.52
C ASN A 19 -37.42 20.96 12.86
N SER A 20 -36.66 20.20 13.64
CA SER A 20 -36.16 20.66 14.94
C SER A 20 -35.13 21.78 14.79
N LEU A 21 -34.22 21.70 13.81
CA LEU A 21 -33.27 22.78 13.56
C LEU A 21 -33.96 24.04 13.00
N ALA A 22 -34.88 23.88 12.03
CA ALA A 22 -35.53 25.01 11.36
C ALA A 22 -36.53 25.77 12.24
N LYS A 23 -37.14 25.12 13.25
CA LYS A 23 -38.25 25.67 14.05
C LYS A 23 -37.99 27.09 14.56
N GLY A 24 -38.81 28.06 14.14
CA GLY A 24 -38.69 29.45 14.58
C GLY A 24 -37.47 30.22 14.03
N ILE A 25 -36.74 29.65 13.05
CA ILE A 25 -35.71 30.35 12.28
C ILE A 25 -36.14 30.43 10.81
N THR A 26 -36.49 29.29 10.21
CA THR A 26 -36.86 29.18 8.79
C THR A 26 -37.79 27.99 8.57
N SER A 27 -38.20 27.71 7.32
CA SER A 27 -38.95 26.50 6.98
C SER A 27 -38.02 25.31 6.78
N SER A 28 -38.49 24.08 7.06
CA SER A 28 -37.71 22.86 6.82
C SER A 28 -37.40 22.65 5.33
N SER A 29 -38.28 23.10 4.43
CA SER A 29 -38.01 23.12 2.99
C SER A 29 -36.89 24.09 2.62
N TYR A 30 -36.86 25.29 3.22
CA TYR A 30 -35.78 26.24 3.01
C TYR A 30 -34.45 25.71 3.57
N LEU A 31 -34.45 25.13 4.78
CA LEU A 31 -33.26 24.52 5.38
C LEU A 31 -32.73 23.37 4.52
N SER A 32 -33.60 22.51 3.96
CA SER A 32 -33.16 21.44 3.05
C SER A 32 -32.52 21.98 1.77
N LYS A 33 -33.09 23.05 1.17
CA LYS A 33 -32.48 23.71 0.00
C LYS A 33 -31.14 24.35 0.35
N LEU A 34 -31.05 24.97 1.52
CA LEU A 34 -29.81 25.55 2.05
C LEU A 34 -28.74 24.46 2.22
N GLU A 35 -29.07 23.35 2.88
CA GLU A 35 -28.15 22.23 3.15
C GLU A 35 -27.59 21.59 1.88
N ASN A 36 -28.40 21.58 0.81
CA ASN A 36 -27.99 21.11 -0.52
C ASN A 36 -27.30 22.19 -1.36
N GLY A 37 -27.03 23.37 -0.80
CA GLY A 37 -26.36 24.48 -1.49
C GLY A 37 -27.20 25.20 -2.55
N ALA A 38 -28.51 24.92 -2.63
CA ALA A 38 -29.42 25.50 -3.62
C ALA A 38 -29.88 26.93 -3.29
N VAL A 39 -29.60 27.42 -2.09
CA VAL A 39 -29.97 28.78 -1.64
C VAL A 39 -28.83 29.38 -0.83
N VAL A 40 -28.60 30.69 -1.02
CA VAL A 40 -27.69 31.49 -0.19
C VAL A 40 -28.49 32.10 0.97
N PRO A 41 -28.19 31.76 2.23
CA PRO A 41 -28.90 32.30 3.39
C PRO A 41 -28.45 33.71 3.77
N SER A 42 -29.30 34.45 4.48
CA SER A 42 -28.90 35.70 5.13
C SER A 42 -28.05 35.44 6.37
N SER A 43 -27.23 36.42 6.75
CA SER A 43 -26.41 36.38 7.97
C SER A 43 -27.24 36.10 9.22
N ASP A 44 -28.44 36.68 9.32
CA ASP A 44 -29.32 36.50 10.48
C ASP A 44 -29.79 35.04 10.62
N ILE A 45 -30.11 34.38 9.50
CA ILE A 45 -30.47 32.96 9.50
C ILE A 45 -29.26 32.12 9.92
N LEU A 46 -28.07 32.40 9.40
CA LEU A 46 -26.85 31.69 9.73
C LEU A 46 -26.49 31.82 11.22
N ILE A 47 -26.57 33.03 11.79
CA ILE A 47 -26.31 33.27 13.22
C ILE A 47 -27.33 32.53 14.09
N ALA A 48 -28.61 32.55 13.72
CA ALA A 48 -29.64 31.84 14.46
C ALA A 48 -29.45 30.31 14.41
N LEU A 49 -29.03 29.77 13.26
CA LEU A 49 -28.72 28.34 13.11
C LEU A 49 -27.47 27.97 13.91
N ALA A 50 -26.40 28.78 13.86
CA ALA A 50 -25.18 28.57 14.63
C ALA A 50 -25.49 28.50 16.14
N LYS A 51 -26.29 29.46 16.65
CA LYS A 51 -26.72 29.47 18.05
C LYS A 51 -27.48 28.19 18.45
N ARG A 52 -28.31 27.63 17.55
CA ARG A 52 -29.05 26.40 17.84
C ARG A 52 -28.20 25.15 17.78
N LEU A 53 -27.18 25.15 16.93
CA LEU A 53 -26.21 24.07 16.85
C LEU A 53 -25.14 24.18 17.96
N GLU A 54 -25.22 25.21 18.80
CA GLU A 54 -24.25 25.52 19.86
C GLU A 54 -22.84 25.76 19.30
N LEU A 55 -22.76 26.39 18.12
CA LEU A 55 -21.53 26.66 17.39
C LEU A 55 -21.15 28.14 17.45
N PRO A 56 -19.84 28.46 17.43
CA PRO A 56 -19.37 29.82 17.16
C PRO A 56 -19.95 30.32 15.84
N SER A 57 -20.43 31.56 15.79
CA SER A 57 -20.96 32.14 14.55
C SER A 57 -19.92 32.17 13.44
N SER A 58 -18.65 32.39 13.77
CA SER A 58 -17.51 32.36 12.84
C SER A 58 -17.32 31.01 12.13
N PHE A 59 -17.83 29.90 12.70
CA PHE A 59 -17.75 28.59 12.06
C PHE A 59 -18.82 28.41 10.96
N ILE A 60 -19.88 29.22 10.97
CA ILE A 60 -20.98 29.12 10.00
C ILE A 60 -20.98 30.29 9.03
N LEU A 61 -20.39 31.42 9.41
CA LEU A 61 -20.19 32.59 8.57
C LEU A 61 -18.93 32.39 7.70
N ASP A 62 -19.03 32.67 6.40
CA ASP A 62 -17.94 32.51 5.41
C ASP A 62 -16.98 33.72 5.40
N ASP A 63 -16.70 34.28 6.57
CA ASP A 63 -15.95 35.54 6.74
C ASP A 63 -14.64 35.36 7.52
N ALA A 64 -14.33 34.13 7.95
CA ALA A 64 -13.13 33.83 8.70
C ALA A 64 -11.87 33.83 7.81
N ASN A 65 -10.88 34.63 8.19
CA ASN A 65 -9.54 34.59 7.59
C ASN A 65 -8.87 33.25 7.85
N GLU A 66 -8.03 32.81 6.91
CA GLU A 66 -7.19 31.63 7.09
C GLU A 66 -6.11 31.89 8.16
N ASP A 67 -6.10 31.11 9.23
CA ASP A 67 -5.09 31.19 10.27
C ASP A 67 -3.74 30.63 9.76
N PRO A 68 -2.68 31.45 9.66
CA PRO A 68 -1.37 30.99 9.22
C PRO A 68 -0.75 29.91 10.12
N GLN A 69 -1.04 29.94 11.42
CA GLN A 69 -0.52 28.96 12.37
C GLN A 69 -1.16 27.59 12.12
N LEU A 70 -2.48 27.55 11.94
CA LEU A 70 -3.18 26.35 11.53
C LEU A 70 -2.68 25.82 10.18
N LEU A 71 -2.44 26.69 9.19
CA LEU A 71 -1.90 26.26 7.90
C LEU A 71 -0.54 25.58 8.03
N LEU A 72 0.35 26.09 8.89
CA LEU A 72 1.62 25.44 9.17
C LEU A 72 1.41 24.06 9.81
N MET A 73 0.49 23.94 10.76
CA MET A 73 0.14 22.65 11.38
C MET A 73 -0.42 21.65 10.36
N LEU A 74 -1.27 22.09 9.43
CA LEU A 74 -1.82 21.23 8.37
C LEU A 74 -0.74 20.78 7.39
N LYS A 75 0.21 21.65 7.02
CA LYS A 75 1.37 21.27 6.19
C LYS A 75 2.25 20.23 6.90
N GLN A 76 2.48 20.40 8.21
CA GLN A 76 3.21 19.42 9.02
C GLN A 76 2.44 18.09 9.11
N LEU A 77 1.12 18.13 9.32
CA LEU A 77 0.26 16.95 9.32
C LEU A 77 0.33 16.21 7.97
N PHE A 78 0.32 16.93 6.84
CA PHE A 78 0.50 16.33 5.52
C PHE A 78 1.84 15.59 5.40
N GLN A 79 2.95 16.25 5.77
CA GLN A 79 4.28 15.62 5.72
C GLN A 79 4.34 14.36 6.61
N TYR A 80 3.88 14.43 7.86
CA TYR A 80 3.84 13.28 8.75
C TYR A 80 2.90 12.18 8.27
N SER A 81 1.76 12.52 7.66
CA SER A 81 0.86 11.52 7.09
C SER A 81 1.54 10.66 6.03
N ILE A 82 2.56 11.18 5.35
CA ILE A 82 3.33 10.46 4.32
C ILE A 82 4.51 9.72 4.96
N LEU A 83 5.30 10.41 5.79
CA LEU A 83 6.62 9.94 6.23
C LEU A 83 6.62 9.25 7.61
N GLU A 84 5.79 9.71 8.55
CA GLU A 84 5.84 9.33 9.98
C GLU A 84 4.43 9.37 10.60
N VAL A 85 3.59 8.39 10.23
CA VAL A 85 2.16 8.40 10.58
C VAL A 85 1.91 8.39 12.09
N GLU A 86 2.84 7.87 12.88
CA GLU A 86 2.75 7.84 14.34
C GLU A 86 2.75 9.25 14.96
N LYS A 87 3.34 10.23 14.28
CA LYS A 87 3.39 11.63 14.75
C LYS A 87 2.11 12.41 14.44
N THR A 88 1.18 11.87 13.66
CA THR A 88 -0.04 12.62 13.28
C THR A 88 -1.07 12.71 14.39
N ALA A 89 -1.07 11.76 15.33
CA ALA A 89 -2.11 11.64 16.36
C ALA A 89 -2.22 12.88 17.25
N SER A 90 -1.09 13.41 17.74
CA SER A 90 -1.07 14.59 18.61
C SER A 90 -1.53 15.88 17.90
N ILE A 91 -1.22 16.01 16.60
CA ILE A 91 -1.68 17.16 15.80
C ILE A 91 -3.19 17.08 15.59
N ILE A 92 -3.71 15.89 15.27
CA ILE A 92 -5.16 15.66 15.11
C ILE A 92 -5.90 15.93 16.41
N GLU A 93 -5.40 15.44 17.55
CA GLU A 93 -6.00 15.68 18.87
C GLU A 93 -6.07 17.18 19.18
N LEU A 94 -4.98 17.92 18.98
CA LEU A 94 -4.93 19.37 19.20
C LEU A 94 -5.92 20.14 18.30
N ILE A 95 -6.07 19.73 17.03
CA ILE A 95 -7.02 20.36 16.10
C ILE A 95 -8.46 20.01 16.51
N ASP A 96 -8.73 18.75 16.86
CA ASP A 96 -10.06 18.25 17.22
C ASP A 96 -10.56 18.84 18.56
N GLU A 97 -9.69 19.05 19.56
CA GLU A 97 -10.04 19.68 20.86
C GLU A 97 -10.68 21.06 20.69
N ASN A 98 -10.28 21.78 19.65
CA ASN A 98 -10.73 23.13 19.34
C ASN A 98 -11.30 23.20 17.90
N TYR A 99 -11.96 22.14 17.43
CA TYR A 99 -12.35 21.98 16.03
C TYR A 99 -13.13 23.18 15.48
N HIS A 100 -14.20 23.59 16.16
CA HIS A 100 -15.09 24.65 15.67
C HIS A 100 -14.50 26.07 15.77
N THR A 101 -13.53 26.27 16.68
CA THR A 101 -12.84 27.55 16.83
C THR A 101 -11.64 27.64 15.88
N ASN A 102 -10.89 26.55 15.68
CA ASN A 102 -9.74 26.47 14.80
C ASN A 102 -10.15 26.46 13.31
N LEU A 103 -11.16 25.67 12.94
CA LEU A 103 -11.54 25.44 11.54
C LEU A 103 -12.72 26.32 11.11
N ALA A 104 -12.67 27.62 11.43
CA ALA A 104 -13.71 28.56 11.03
C ALA A 104 -13.82 28.70 9.50
N SER A 105 -12.68 28.71 8.79
CA SER A 105 -12.63 28.72 7.32
C SER A 105 -13.06 27.37 6.72
N PRO A 106 -14.07 27.32 5.81
CA PRO A 106 -14.47 26.08 5.14
C PRO A 106 -13.35 25.44 4.33
N ARG A 107 -12.46 26.26 3.77
CA ARG A 107 -11.33 25.79 2.97
C ARG A 107 -10.29 25.09 3.85
N MET A 108 -9.98 25.66 5.01
CA MET A 108 -9.07 25.04 5.99
C MET A 108 -9.68 23.77 6.61
N GLU A 109 -10.99 23.78 6.88
CA GLU A 109 -11.74 22.59 7.29
C GLU A 109 -11.65 21.48 6.25
N PHE A 110 -11.89 21.78 4.98
CA PHE A 110 -11.75 20.83 3.88
C PHE A 110 -10.33 20.24 3.83
N TYR A 111 -9.30 21.09 3.91
CA TYR A 111 -7.91 20.64 3.90
C TYR A 111 -7.64 19.67 5.06
N TYR A 112 -8.05 20.04 6.27
CA TYR A 112 -7.93 19.19 7.44
C TYR A 112 -8.63 17.84 7.27
N LEU A 113 -9.87 17.82 6.77
CA LEU A 113 -10.64 16.59 6.59
C LEU A 113 -10.02 15.64 5.56
N VAL A 114 -9.45 16.17 4.47
CA VAL A 114 -8.66 15.37 3.52
C VAL A 114 -7.46 14.72 4.22
N LEU A 115 -6.72 15.47 5.02
CA LEU A 115 -5.58 14.94 5.80
C LEU A 115 -6.01 13.93 6.85
N LYS A 116 -7.12 14.18 7.55
CA LYS A 116 -7.70 13.26 8.53
C LYS A 116 -8.08 11.95 7.87
N CYS A 117 -8.70 11.98 6.69
CA CYS A 117 -9.03 10.78 5.93
C CYS A 117 -7.80 9.96 5.54
N ILE A 118 -6.68 10.59 5.17
CA ILE A 118 -5.41 9.89 4.93
C ILE A 118 -5.00 9.09 6.17
N VAL A 119 -5.02 9.71 7.34
CA VAL A 119 -4.64 9.07 8.60
C VAL A 119 -5.62 7.98 9.01
N LEU A 120 -6.93 8.19 8.83
CA LEU A 120 -7.96 7.18 9.08
C LEU A 120 -7.74 5.93 8.23
N LEU A 121 -7.44 6.08 6.93
CA LEU A 121 -7.16 4.93 6.06
C LEU A 121 -5.88 4.20 6.50
N LYS A 122 -4.81 4.93 6.85
CA LYS A 122 -3.55 4.33 7.32
C LYS A 122 -3.69 3.60 8.65
N THR A 123 -4.57 4.08 9.52
CA THR A 123 -4.90 3.46 10.81
C THR A 123 -6.05 2.43 10.70
N LYS A 124 -6.46 2.08 9.47
CA LYS A 124 -7.49 1.08 9.16
C LYS A 124 -8.91 1.42 9.67
N GLN A 125 -9.20 2.70 9.88
CA GLN A 125 -10.52 3.21 10.24
C GLN A 125 -11.32 3.58 8.98
N THR A 126 -11.60 2.58 8.13
CA THR A 126 -12.18 2.79 6.79
C THR A 126 -13.60 3.34 6.84
N GLU A 127 -14.45 2.89 7.76
CA GLU A 127 -15.83 3.36 7.89
C GLU A 127 -15.91 4.86 8.21
N ALA A 128 -15.07 5.33 9.14
CA ALA A 128 -14.98 6.73 9.49
C ALA A 128 -14.51 7.59 8.31
N CYS A 129 -13.52 7.10 7.55
CA CYS A 129 -13.07 7.77 6.32
C CYS A 129 -14.19 7.82 5.28
N GLU A 130 -14.94 6.73 5.08
CA GLU A 130 -15.97 6.63 4.04
C GLU A 130 -17.13 7.60 4.29
N SER A 131 -17.49 7.79 5.57
CA SER A 131 -18.45 8.81 5.99
C SER A 131 -17.99 10.22 5.57
N ILE A 132 -16.77 10.62 5.94
CA ILE A 132 -16.22 11.95 5.60
C ILE A 132 -16.05 12.11 4.07
N HIS A 133 -15.59 11.06 3.39
CA HIS A 133 -15.42 11.03 1.94
C HIS A 133 -16.71 11.38 1.22
N LYS A 134 -17.78 10.63 1.51
CA LYS A 134 -19.07 10.77 0.87
C LYS A 134 -19.79 12.04 1.29
N ASP A 135 -19.76 12.36 2.59
CA ASP A 135 -20.58 13.44 3.12
C ASP A 135 -19.93 14.81 3.02
N TYR A 136 -18.60 14.92 2.93
CA TYR A 136 -17.90 16.20 2.88
C TYR A 136 -17.02 16.34 1.63
N ILE A 137 -16.09 15.41 1.40
CA ILE A 137 -15.02 15.59 0.39
C ILE A 137 -15.60 15.65 -1.02
N ILE A 138 -16.41 14.66 -1.41
CA ILE A 138 -16.99 14.61 -2.77
C ILE A 138 -17.88 15.83 -3.06
N PRO A 139 -18.86 16.18 -2.21
CA PRO A 139 -19.67 17.38 -2.43
C PRO A 139 -18.85 18.68 -2.52
N TYR A 140 -17.76 18.79 -1.76
CA TYR A 140 -16.88 19.96 -1.84
C TYR A 140 -16.20 20.03 -3.23
N LEU A 141 -15.65 18.92 -3.70
CA LEU A 141 -14.92 18.84 -4.97
C LEU A 141 -15.82 18.98 -6.20
N ASP A 142 -17.09 18.56 -6.13
CA ASP A 142 -18.07 18.81 -7.20
C ASP A 142 -18.27 20.31 -7.50
N SER A 143 -17.91 21.17 -6.54
CA SER A 143 -18.11 22.62 -6.62
C SER A 143 -16.83 23.42 -6.85
N VAL A 144 -15.68 22.76 -6.93
CA VAL A 144 -14.36 23.41 -6.98
C VAL A 144 -13.50 22.77 -8.05
N ASP A 145 -12.92 23.58 -8.92
CA ASP A 145 -11.88 23.12 -9.85
C ASP A 145 -10.57 22.88 -9.08
N ILE A 146 -10.13 21.62 -9.01
CA ILE A 146 -8.91 21.20 -8.30
C ILE A 146 -7.68 21.91 -8.86
N GLU A 147 -7.61 22.15 -10.17
CA GLU A 147 -6.44 22.77 -10.81
C GLU A 147 -6.31 24.26 -10.46
N SER A 148 -7.40 24.89 -10.01
CA SER A 148 -7.40 26.27 -9.51
C SER A 148 -6.92 26.42 -8.06
N LEU A 149 -6.79 25.30 -7.33
CA LEU A 149 -6.35 25.29 -5.94
C LEU A 149 -4.84 25.49 -5.81
N SER A 150 -4.40 25.95 -4.64
CA SER A 150 -2.96 26.05 -4.35
C SER A 150 -2.31 24.66 -4.30
N ASN A 151 -1.00 24.61 -4.53
CA ASN A 151 -0.25 23.35 -4.56
C ASN A 151 -0.38 22.56 -3.26
N ASP A 152 -0.46 23.19 -2.09
CA ASP A 152 -0.65 22.49 -0.81
C ASP A 152 -1.94 21.64 -0.82
N PHE A 153 -3.03 22.20 -1.31
CA PHE A 153 -4.34 21.52 -1.39
C PHE A 153 -4.30 20.42 -2.44
N ARG A 154 -3.75 20.71 -3.62
CA ARG A 154 -3.60 19.74 -4.71
C ARG A 154 -2.78 18.53 -4.25
N CYS A 155 -1.67 18.78 -3.54
CA CYS A 155 -0.84 17.72 -2.96
C CYS A 155 -1.65 16.78 -2.06
N ALA A 156 -2.40 17.34 -1.11
CA ALA A 156 -3.18 16.55 -0.17
C ALA A 156 -4.32 15.78 -0.84
N ILE A 157 -5.01 16.41 -1.79
CA ILE A 157 -6.07 15.78 -2.59
C ILE A 157 -5.49 14.61 -3.38
N TYR A 158 -4.44 14.82 -4.18
CA TYR A 158 -3.85 13.76 -5.00
C TYR A 158 -3.30 12.62 -4.12
N TYR A 159 -2.64 12.92 -2.99
CA TYR A 159 -2.18 11.87 -2.08
C TYR A 159 -3.35 11.08 -1.49
N TYR A 160 -4.40 11.77 -1.04
CA TYR A 160 -5.59 11.14 -0.48
C TYR A 160 -6.26 10.21 -1.48
N PHE A 161 -6.57 10.69 -2.69
CA PHE A 161 -7.22 9.85 -3.70
C PHE A 161 -6.31 8.73 -4.19
N GLY A 162 -5.00 8.97 -4.30
CA GLY A 162 -4.03 7.92 -4.58
C GLY A 162 -4.07 6.81 -3.52
N TYR A 163 -4.04 7.18 -2.24
CA TYR A 163 -4.11 6.22 -1.14
C TYR A 163 -5.48 5.54 -1.04
N TYR A 164 -6.57 6.26 -1.29
CA TYR A 164 -7.92 5.70 -1.35
C TYR A 164 -8.00 4.60 -2.43
N GLN A 165 -7.51 4.87 -3.64
CA GLN A 165 -7.46 3.86 -4.72
C GLN A 165 -6.55 2.68 -4.37
N PHE A 166 -5.44 2.92 -3.66
CA PHE A 166 -4.57 1.83 -3.17
C PHE A 166 -5.32 0.88 -2.23
N VAL A 167 -6.10 1.41 -1.28
CA VAL A 167 -6.92 0.61 -0.37
C VAL A 167 -7.96 -0.22 -1.14
N GLN A 168 -8.54 0.35 -2.20
CA GLN A 168 -9.46 -0.37 -3.10
C GLN A 168 -8.75 -1.33 -4.08
N SER A 169 -7.42 -1.45 -4.00
CA SER A 169 -6.59 -2.26 -4.91
C SER A 169 -6.60 -1.80 -6.38
N ASN A 170 -7.06 -0.58 -6.65
CA ASN A 170 -7.04 0.06 -7.97
C ASN A 170 -5.66 0.70 -8.21
N TYR A 171 -4.64 -0.13 -8.40
CA TYR A 171 -3.24 0.35 -8.50
C TYR A 171 -2.97 1.24 -9.71
N LYS A 172 -3.72 1.08 -10.82
CA LYS A 172 -3.57 1.93 -12.02
C LYS A 172 -3.92 3.38 -11.70
N ASP A 173 -5.07 3.62 -11.08
CA ASP A 173 -5.53 4.96 -10.70
C ASP A 173 -4.69 5.54 -9.56
N CYS A 174 -4.27 4.70 -8.61
CA CYS A 174 -3.33 5.10 -7.56
C CYS A 174 -2.06 5.72 -8.15
N ILE A 175 -1.46 5.07 -9.15
CA ILE A 175 -0.24 5.53 -9.81
C ILE A 175 -0.45 6.89 -10.51
N GLU A 176 -1.58 7.07 -11.19
CA GLU A 176 -1.94 8.35 -11.83
C GLU A 176 -1.96 9.51 -10.82
N TYR A 177 -2.61 9.30 -9.66
CA TYR A 177 -2.61 10.31 -8.59
C TYR A 177 -1.22 10.56 -8.00
N LEU A 178 -0.39 9.52 -7.86
CA LEU A 178 1.00 9.68 -7.40
C LEU A 178 1.85 10.49 -8.39
N TYR A 179 1.65 10.34 -9.70
CA TYR A 179 2.32 11.19 -10.70
C TYR A 179 1.87 12.64 -10.61
N ARG A 180 0.56 12.91 -10.50
CA ARG A 180 0.05 14.28 -10.32
C ARG A 180 0.60 14.94 -9.05
N LEU A 181 0.69 14.19 -7.96
CA LEU A 181 1.33 14.65 -6.72
C LEU A 181 2.81 14.98 -6.95
N HIS A 182 3.55 14.10 -7.63
CA HIS A 182 4.98 14.30 -7.91
C HIS A 182 5.24 15.57 -8.75
N GLU A 183 4.36 15.91 -9.67
CA GLU A 183 4.46 17.13 -10.50
C GLU A 183 4.30 18.43 -9.69
N VAL A 184 3.44 18.43 -8.67
CA VAL A 184 3.04 19.67 -7.96
C VAL A 184 3.69 19.85 -6.60
N VAL A 185 4.21 18.79 -5.99
CA VAL A 185 4.88 18.87 -4.69
C VAL A 185 6.29 19.44 -4.86
N ASP A 186 6.72 20.34 -3.99
CA ASP A 186 8.09 20.88 -4.04
C ASP A 186 9.05 20.11 -3.13
N ASN A 187 8.54 19.50 -2.06
CA ASN A 187 9.33 18.77 -1.08
C ASN A 187 9.96 17.49 -1.70
N LEU A 188 11.30 17.45 -1.70
CA LEU A 188 12.07 16.38 -2.32
C LEU A 188 11.92 15.02 -1.62
N GLU A 189 11.75 14.98 -0.29
CA GLU A 189 11.50 13.75 0.46
C GLU A 189 10.16 13.11 0.06
N ILE A 190 9.13 13.95 -0.13
CA ILE A 190 7.83 13.51 -0.63
C ILE A 190 7.96 13.03 -2.08
N LYS A 191 8.68 13.75 -2.96
CA LYS A 191 8.93 13.29 -4.34
C LYS A 191 9.59 11.91 -4.37
N ALA A 192 10.64 11.72 -3.58
CA ALA A 192 11.35 10.45 -3.46
C ALA A 192 10.41 9.31 -3.02
N SER A 193 9.65 9.54 -1.95
CA SER A 193 8.74 8.54 -1.37
C SER A 193 7.61 8.15 -2.33
N VAL A 194 7.00 9.13 -3.00
CA VAL A 194 5.90 8.93 -3.95
C VAL A 194 6.36 8.18 -5.20
N ILE A 195 7.52 8.54 -5.75
CA ILE A 195 8.08 7.88 -6.93
C ILE A 195 8.59 6.47 -6.59
N TYR A 196 9.15 6.26 -5.40
CA TYR A 196 9.49 4.91 -4.92
C TYR A 196 8.24 4.02 -4.81
N ASN A 197 7.16 4.52 -4.21
CA ASN A 197 5.89 3.81 -4.11
C ASN A 197 5.29 3.50 -5.49
N THR A 198 5.44 4.41 -6.45
CA THR A 198 5.05 4.17 -7.84
C THR A 198 5.83 3.00 -8.45
N GLY A 199 7.14 2.88 -8.15
CA GLY A 199 7.96 1.73 -8.52
C GLY A 199 7.42 0.40 -7.97
N ILE A 200 7.03 0.37 -6.70
CA ILE A 200 6.42 -0.81 -6.07
C ILE A 200 5.10 -1.19 -6.76
N LEU A 201 4.25 -0.21 -7.04
CA LEU A 201 2.94 -0.47 -7.66
C LEU A 201 3.07 -0.94 -9.11
N ASN A 202 3.99 -0.34 -9.88
CA ASN A 202 4.30 -0.82 -11.23
C ASN A 202 4.83 -2.26 -11.22
N LYS A 203 5.71 -2.61 -10.25
CA LYS A 203 6.14 -4.01 -10.06
C LYS A 203 4.95 -4.92 -9.80
N ARG A 204 4.03 -4.52 -8.92
CA ARG A 204 2.82 -5.30 -8.58
C ARG A 204 1.91 -5.53 -9.79
N LEU A 205 1.88 -4.58 -10.73
CA LEU A 205 1.16 -4.69 -12.00
C LEU A 205 1.95 -5.44 -13.09
N GLY A 206 3.15 -5.95 -12.81
CA GLY A 206 4.02 -6.60 -13.81
C GLY A 206 4.64 -5.62 -14.81
N ARG A 207 4.51 -4.31 -14.60
CA ARG A 207 5.11 -3.25 -15.42
C ARG A 207 6.56 -3.01 -15.00
N TYR A 208 7.40 -4.03 -15.21
CA TYR A 208 8.78 -4.04 -14.71
C TYR A 208 9.63 -2.89 -15.26
N GLN A 209 9.44 -2.49 -16.52
CA GLN A 209 10.20 -1.38 -17.11
C GLN A 209 9.85 -0.05 -16.43
N ASP A 210 8.56 0.24 -16.26
CA ASP A 210 8.10 1.45 -15.58
C ASP A 210 8.55 1.45 -14.11
N ALA A 211 8.52 0.28 -13.46
CA ALA A 211 9.02 0.11 -12.10
C ALA A 211 10.51 0.44 -11.99
N ILE A 212 11.33 0.01 -12.95
CA ILE A 212 12.77 0.34 -12.99
C ILE A 212 12.97 1.84 -13.17
N ILE A 213 12.23 2.48 -14.09
CA ILE A 213 12.32 3.92 -14.35
C ILE A 213 11.97 4.71 -13.07
N SER A 214 10.83 4.42 -12.45
CA SER A 214 10.42 5.06 -11.19
C SER A 214 11.44 4.81 -10.08
N THR A 215 11.92 3.57 -9.90
CA THR A 215 12.86 3.25 -8.81
C THR A 215 14.20 3.96 -8.99
N LYS A 216 14.74 4.03 -10.22
CA LYS A 216 15.94 4.82 -10.52
C LYS A 216 15.74 6.29 -10.23
N LYS A 217 14.58 6.84 -10.61
CA LYS A 217 14.26 8.24 -10.34
C LYS A 217 14.14 8.54 -8.84
N ALA A 218 13.59 7.62 -8.06
CA ALA A 218 13.60 7.72 -6.60
C ALA A 218 15.03 7.71 -6.04
N ILE A 219 15.90 6.82 -6.53
CA ILE A 219 17.32 6.76 -6.13
C ILE A 219 18.04 8.08 -6.41
N GLU A 220 17.78 8.72 -7.57
CA GLU A 220 18.34 10.06 -7.88
C GLU A 220 17.97 11.08 -6.81
N TYR A 221 16.68 11.20 -6.45
CA TYR A 221 16.25 12.10 -5.38
C TYR A 221 16.85 11.72 -4.02
N LEU A 222 16.92 10.44 -3.71
CA LEU A 222 17.41 9.94 -2.43
C LEU A 222 18.91 10.14 -2.25
N LYS A 223 19.70 10.21 -3.33
CA LYS A 223 21.14 10.53 -3.26
C LYS A 223 21.40 11.99 -2.89
N GLU A 224 20.48 12.88 -3.21
CA GLU A 224 20.53 14.29 -2.79
C GLU A 224 20.07 14.47 -1.33
N LEU A 225 19.42 13.45 -0.76
CA LEU A 225 18.87 13.44 0.59
C LEU A 225 19.74 12.60 1.55
N SER A 226 19.75 12.94 2.84
CA SER A 226 20.32 12.07 3.88
C SER A 226 19.36 10.93 4.29
N PHE A 227 18.57 10.41 3.35
CA PHE A 227 17.51 9.41 3.61
C PHE A 227 17.99 7.98 3.28
N SER A 228 19.01 7.53 4.01
CA SER A 228 19.70 6.25 3.73
C SER A 228 18.81 5.01 3.86
N TYR A 229 17.81 5.03 4.74
CA TYR A 229 16.86 3.90 4.86
C TYR A 229 16.08 3.65 3.56
N LEU A 230 15.44 4.69 3.02
CA LEU A 230 14.65 4.55 1.79
C LEU A 230 15.56 4.30 0.58
N LEU A 231 16.79 4.83 0.58
CA LEU A 231 17.79 4.55 -0.45
C LEU A 231 18.17 3.05 -0.49
N ALA A 232 18.41 2.43 0.67
CA ALA A 232 18.67 0.99 0.74
C ALA A 232 17.48 0.16 0.21
N LEU A 233 16.25 0.53 0.57
CA LEU A 233 15.05 -0.13 0.06
C LEU A 233 14.89 0.04 -1.46
N ALA A 234 15.21 1.22 -2.00
CA ALA A 234 15.14 1.49 -3.43
C ALA A 234 16.16 0.67 -4.23
N HIS A 235 17.41 0.56 -3.75
CA HIS A 235 18.40 -0.34 -4.34
C HIS A 235 17.98 -1.81 -4.26
N ASN A 236 17.41 -2.24 -3.13
CA ASN A 236 16.88 -3.59 -2.98
C ASN A 236 15.73 -3.89 -3.97
N LEU A 237 14.81 -2.93 -4.16
CA LEU A 237 13.74 -3.03 -5.14
C LEU A 237 14.30 -3.09 -6.58
N LEU A 238 15.28 -2.26 -6.91
CA LEU A 238 15.90 -2.26 -8.24
C LEU A 238 16.61 -3.59 -8.54
N GLY A 239 17.31 -4.15 -7.55
CA GLY A 239 17.94 -5.45 -7.67
C GLY A 239 16.93 -6.58 -7.90
N ASP A 240 15.82 -6.57 -7.17
CA ASP A 240 14.71 -7.50 -7.37
C ASP A 240 14.03 -7.32 -8.76
N LEU A 241 13.88 -6.09 -9.24
CA LEU A 241 13.37 -5.82 -10.60
C LEU A 241 14.32 -6.32 -11.70
N TYR A 242 15.63 -6.21 -11.52
CA TYR A 242 16.61 -6.79 -12.43
C TYR A 242 16.60 -8.31 -12.38
N ARG A 243 16.37 -8.93 -11.21
CA ARG A 243 16.13 -10.38 -11.10
C ARG A 243 14.94 -10.82 -11.94
N GLU A 244 13.81 -10.13 -11.85
CA GLU A 244 12.61 -10.41 -12.67
C GLU A 244 12.85 -10.28 -14.18
N LYS A 245 13.90 -9.55 -14.59
CA LYS A 245 14.36 -9.44 -15.97
C LYS A 245 15.51 -10.42 -16.31
N SER A 246 15.87 -11.30 -15.39
CA SER A 246 17.02 -12.22 -15.47
C SER A 246 18.37 -11.51 -15.69
N LEU A 247 18.46 -10.24 -15.32
CA LEU A 247 19.68 -9.42 -15.33
C LEU A 247 20.43 -9.61 -14.01
N TYR A 248 20.93 -10.83 -13.80
CA TYR A 248 21.42 -11.24 -12.48
C TYR A 248 22.66 -10.48 -12.00
N LYS A 249 23.54 -10.03 -12.91
CA LYS A 249 24.74 -9.27 -12.53
C LYS A 249 24.36 -7.90 -11.99
N GLU A 250 23.48 -7.20 -12.70
CA GLU A 250 22.92 -5.92 -12.31
C GLU A 250 22.12 -6.06 -11.02
N ALA A 251 21.35 -7.14 -10.87
CA ALA A 251 20.62 -7.44 -9.64
C ALA A 251 21.55 -7.56 -8.42
N ILE A 252 22.66 -8.30 -8.55
CA ILE A 252 23.67 -8.44 -7.48
C ILE A 252 24.30 -7.08 -7.16
N THR A 253 24.66 -6.28 -8.16
CA THR A 253 25.26 -4.95 -7.94
C THR A 253 24.35 -4.07 -7.09
N GLU A 254 23.07 -3.99 -7.43
CA GLU A 254 22.11 -3.15 -6.68
C GLU A 254 21.83 -3.72 -5.29
N LEU A 255 21.74 -5.04 -5.14
CA LEU A 255 21.53 -5.67 -3.83
C LEU A 255 22.76 -5.52 -2.92
N GLU A 256 23.97 -5.59 -3.44
CA GLU A 256 25.19 -5.35 -2.66
C GLU A 256 25.28 -3.89 -2.19
N GLU A 257 24.85 -2.92 -3.01
CA GLU A 257 24.75 -1.53 -2.57
C GLU A 257 23.67 -1.33 -1.49
N ALA A 258 22.50 -1.96 -1.65
CA ALA A 258 21.47 -1.98 -0.60
C ALA A 258 22.00 -2.58 0.71
N LYS A 259 22.77 -3.68 0.62
CA LYS A 259 23.41 -4.34 1.75
C LYS A 259 24.38 -3.41 2.46
N ARG A 260 25.28 -2.77 1.71
CA ARG A 260 26.29 -1.84 2.22
C ARG A 260 25.65 -0.71 3.01
N ILE A 261 24.65 -0.05 2.44
CA ILE A 261 23.93 1.06 3.11
C ILE A 261 23.22 0.57 4.37
N ALA A 262 22.56 -0.58 4.30
CA ALA A 262 21.83 -1.15 5.42
C ALA A 262 22.75 -1.59 6.57
N GLU A 263 23.92 -2.15 6.27
CA GLU A 263 24.95 -2.51 7.26
C GLU A 263 25.56 -1.26 7.91
N GLU A 264 25.91 -0.25 7.12
CA GLU A 264 26.46 1.03 7.60
C GLU A 264 25.55 1.73 8.63
N HIS A 265 24.23 1.61 8.44
CA HIS A 265 23.23 2.24 9.31
C HIS A 265 22.52 1.26 10.26
N SER A 266 22.96 0.01 10.32
CA SER A 266 22.37 -1.03 11.17
C SER A 266 20.86 -1.26 10.95
N TYR A 267 20.40 -1.17 9.71
CA TYR A 267 19.01 -1.47 9.31
C TYR A 267 18.76 -2.99 9.24
N THR A 268 18.79 -3.65 10.40
CA THR A 268 18.76 -5.13 10.54
C THR A 268 17.65 -5.81 9.74
N LYS A 269 16.43 -5.26 9.74
CA LYS A 269 15.32 -5.77 8.94
C LYS A 269 15.64 -5.75 7.44
N THR A 270 16.17 -4.64 6.95
CA THR A 270 16.57 -4.47 5.54
C THR A 270 17.71 -5.42 5.17
N ILE A 271 18.70 -5.58 6.06
CA ILE A 271 19.80 -6.53 5.87
C ILE A 271 19.25 -7.95 5.64
N GLY A 272 18.33 -8.41 6.48
CA GLY A 272 17.71 -9.74 6.32
C GLY A 272 16.90 -9.92 5.03
N ILE A 273 16.27 -8.85 4.53
CA ILE A 273 15.57 -8.85 3.23
C ILE A 273 16.56 -8.92 2.07
N VAL A 274 17.64 -8.12 2.13
CA VAL A 274 18.66 -8.07 1.08
C VAL A 274 19.39 -9.39 0.95
N TYR A 275 19.79 -10.02 2.06
CA TYR A 275 20.37 -11.37 2.03
C TYR A 275 19.43 -12.40 1.41
N HIS A 276 18.13 -12.34 1.73
CA HIS A 276 17.15 -13.22 1.09
C HIS A 276 17.08 -13.01 -0.42
N ASN A 277 17.07 -11.76 -0.88
CA ASN A 277 17.01 -11.44 -2.30
C ASN A 277 18.30 -11.80 -3.05
N LEU A 278 19.48 -11.64 -2.43
CA LEU A 278 20.74 -12.16 -2.96
C LEU A 278 20.67 -13.69 -3.09
N GLY A 279 20.09 -14.37 -2.10
CA GLY A 279 19.82 -15.81 -2.16
C GLY A 279 18.94 -16.21 -3.35
N LEU A 280 17.88 -15.43 -3.64
CA LEU A 280 16.99 -15.65 -4.78
C LEU A 280 17.75 -15.51 -6.11
N VAL A 281 18.52 -14.43 -6.26
CA VAL A 281 19.32 -14.18 -7.47
C VAL A 281 20.38 -15.25 -7.67
N SER A 282 21.06 -15.69 -6.61
CA SER A 282 22.02 -16.79 -6.67
C SER A 282 21.36 -18.10 -7.09
N LYS A 283 20.18 -18.43 -6.54
CA LYS A 283 19.42 -19.63 -6.96
C LYS A 283 19.08 -19.56 -8.46
N GLU A 284 18.53 -18.45 -8.92
CA GLU A 284 18.06 -18.30 -10.31
C GLU A 284 19.20 -18.21 -11.33
N SER A 285 20.37 -17.74 -10.91
CA SER A 285 21.60 -17.78 -11.72
C SER A 285 22.31 -19.14 -11.69
N GLY A 286 21.84 -20.09 -10.87
CA GLY A 286 22.38 -21.45 -10.75
C GLY A 286 23.49 -21.62 -9.71
N ASP A 287 23.87 -20.56 -8.99
CA ASP A 287 24.84 -20.61 -7.89
C ASP A 287 24.13 -20.96 -6.56
N TYR A 288 23.71 -22.22 -6.46
CA TYR A 288 22.97 -22.70 -5.29
C TYR A 288 23.80 -22.62 -3.99
N LYS A 289 25.11 -22.84 -4.08
CA LYS A 289 26.02 -22.77 -2.92
C LYS A 289 26.02 -21.38 -2.31
N GLN A 290 26.19 -20.35 -3.13
CA GLN A 290 26.13 -18.97 -2.67
C GLN A 290 24.72 -18.62 -2.19
N GLY A 291 23.68 -19.09 -2.88
CA GLY A 291 22.29 -18.90 -2.48
C GLY A 291 21.99 -19.44 -1.07
N ILE A 292 22.54 -20.62 -0.75
CA ILE A 292 22.44 -21.23 0.59
C ILE A 292 23.16 -20.39 1.65
N THR A 293 24.36 -19.92 1.36
CA THR A 293 25.11 -19.03 2.27
C THR A 293 24.28 -17.79 2.60
N TYR A 294 23.75 -17.11 1.57
CA TYR A 294 22.90 -15.93 1.78
C TYR A 294 21.60 -16.25 2.54
N CYS A 295 20.99 -17.42 2.32
CA CYS A 295 19.84 -17.84 3.10
C CYS A 295 20.16 -17.99 4.60
N TYR A 296 21.31 -18.57 4.95
CA TYR A 296 21.70 -18.69 6.35
C TYR A 296 21.99 -17.33 6.99
N GLU A 297 22.64 -16.41 6.28
CA GLU A 297 22.84 -15.04 6.77
C GLU A 297 21.49 -14.31 6.96
N ALA A 298 20.56 -14.47 6.03
CA ALA A 298 19.21 -13.93 6.18
C ALA A 298 18.47 -14.50 7.40
N LEU A 299 18.55 -15.81 7.64
CA LEU A 299 17.94 -16.46 8.81
C LEU A 299 18.54 -15.93 10.11
N LYS A 300 19.87 -15.89 10.21
CA LYS A 300 20.60 -15.38 11.38
C LYS A 300 20.18 -13.97 11.75
N VAL A 301 20.04 -13.07 10.77
CA VAL A 301 19.60 -11.69 11.02
C VAL A 301 18.12 -11.61 11.42
N LYS A 302 17.24 -12.37 10.75
CA LYS A 302 15.80 -12.38 11.03
C LYS A 302 15.49 -12.97 12.42
N GLU A 303 16.22 -13.99 12.85
CA GLU A 303 16.06 -14.58 14.20
C GLU A 303 16.34 -13.58 15.32
N GLN A 304 17.22 -12.60 15.07
CA GLN A 304 17.66 -11.61 16.05
C GLN A 304 16.85 -10.31 16.05
N SER A 305 16.09 -10.02 14.98
CA SER A 305 15.47 -8.70 14.77
C SER A 305 13.96 -8.78 14.53
N ASP A 306 13.56 -9.45 13.45
CA ASP A 306 12.18 -9.59 13.01
C ASP A 306 11.98 -11.00 12.47
N LYS A 307 11.21 -11.81 13.21
CA LYS A 307 10.89 -13.19 12.83
C LYS A 307 9.98 -13.27 11.60
N SER A 308 9.45 -12.15 11.11
CA SER A 308 8.67 -12.12 9.89
C SER A 308 9.50 -12.57 8.68
N GLY A 309 8.89 -13.38 7.83
CA GLY A 309 9.54 -13.88 6.62
C GLY A 309 10.68 -14.88 6.85
N ILE A 310 10.86 -15.44 8.06
CA ILE A 310 11.75 -16.59 8.30
C ILE A 310 11.32 -17.77 7.43
N LEU A 311 10.01 -18.09 7.42
CA LEU A 311 9.47 -19.19 6.63
C LEU A 311 9.70 -19.01 5.13
N ILE A 312 9.66 -17.78 4.64
CA ILE A 312 9.96 -17.44 3.25
C ILE A 312 11.44 -17.75 2.93
N THR A 313 12.37 -17.46 3.84
CA THR A 313 13.77 -17.85 3.67
C THR A 313 13.96 -19.36 3.72
N TYR A 314 13.26 -20.08 4.61
CA TYR A 314 13.32 -21.55 4.63
C TYR A 314 12.85 -22.17 3.32
N ARG A 315 11.76 -21.66 2.72
CA ARG A 315 11.26 -22.11 1.40
C ARG A 315 12.36 -22.02 0.34
N LEU A 316 13.07 -20.88 0.29
CA LEU A 316 14.19 -20.69 -0.62
C LEU A 316 15.37 -21.62 -0.33
N LEU A 317 15.73 -21.78 0.94
CA LEU A 317 16.82 -22.66 1.35
C LEU A 317 16.53 -24.13 0.99
N ILE A 318 15.28 -24.57 1.16
CA ILE A 318 14.79 -25.90 0.74
C ILE A 318 14.90 -26.03 -0.79
N ASP A 319 14.39 -25.06 -1.56
CA ASP A 319 14.53 -25.05 -3.02
C ASP A 319 16.00 -25.22 -3.44
N CYS A 320 16.91 -24.42 -2.87
CA CYS A 320 18.34 -24.50 -3.17
C CYS A 320 18.92 -25.88 -2.84
N LYS A 321 18.54 -26.48 -1.71
CA LYS A 321 19.02 -27.81 -1.31
C LYS A 321 18.48 -28.93 -2.20
N LEU A 322 17.25 -28.81 -2.66
CA LEU A 322 16.68 -29.73 -3.65
C LEU A 322 17.36 -29.57 -5.02
N CYS A 323 17.73 -28.35 -5.42
CA CYS A 323 18.52 -28.10 -6.62
C CYS A 323 19.97 -28.64 -6.52
N GLU A 324 20.57 -28.68 -5.33
CA GLU A 324 21.82 -29.39 -5.07
C GLU A 324 21.66 -30.92 -4.94
N GLU A 325 20.44 -31.45 -5.10
CA GLU A 325 20.07 -32.85 -4.85
C GLU A 325 20.43 -33.34 -3.43
N ASN A 326 20.57 -32.42 -2.47
CA ASN A 326 20.78 -32.74 -1.07
C ASN A 326 19.44 -33.00 -0.37
N ILE A 327 18.87 -34.17 -0.68
CA ILE A 327 17.53 -34.61 -0.24
C ILE A 327 17.43 -34.68 1.29
N GLU A 328 18.46 -35.19 1.96
CA GLU A 328 18.49 -35.32 3.42
C GLU A 328 18.37 -33.95 4.09
N LYS A 329 19.21 -32.99 3.67
CA LYS A 329 19.17 -31.66 4.28
C LYS A 329 17.90 -30.90 3.95
N ALA A 330 17.37 -31.05 2.73
CA ALA A 330 16.09 -30.46 2.36
C ALA A 330 14.95 -30.96 3.27
N LYS A 331 14.92 -32.26 3.59
CA LYS A 331 13.94 -32.86 4.50
C LYS A 331 14.09 -32.33 5.92
N GLU A 332 15.31 -32.27 6.46
CA GLU A 332 15.55 -31.68 7.79
C GLU A 332 15.02 -30.24 7.88
N LEU A 333 15.36 -29.42 6.89
CA LEU A 333 14.94 -28.02 6.84
C LEU A 333 13.43 -27.87 6.70
N TYR A 334 12.79 -28.74 5.92
CA TYR A 334 11.34 -28.78 5.80
C TYR A 334 10.68 -29.10 7.15
N GLU A 335 11.15 -30.11 7.88
CA GLU A 335 10.58 -30.43 9.20
C GLU A 335 10.77 -29.30 10.21
N ILE A 336 11.91 -28.60 10.20
CA ILE A 336 12.10 -27.38 11.02
C ILE A 336 11.09 -26.31 10.60
N ALA A 337 10.99 -26.00 9.31
CA ALA A 337 10.12 -24.96 8.78
C ALA A 337 8.63 -25.23 9.08
N ARG A 338 8.20 -26.50 9.11
CA ARG A 338 6.84 -26.89 9.49
C ARG A 338 6.45 -26.48 10.90
N THR A 339 7.41 -26.45 11.83
CA THR A 339 7.14 -26.00 13.22
C THR A 339 6.87 -24.51 13.31
N LEU A 340 7.18 -23.75 12.26
CA LEU A 340 7.03 -22.29 12.18
C LEU A 340 5.75 -21.86 11.43
N GLU A 341 4.99 -22.80 10.87
CA GLU A 341 3.73 -22.51 10.17
C GLU A 341 2.72 -21.85 11.12
N GLN A 342 2.08 -20.76 10.69
CA GLN A 342 1.04 -20.08 11.47
C GLN A 342 -0.34 -20.14 10.80
N SER A 343 -0.40 -20.55 9.53
CA SER A 343 -1.60 -20.52 8.72
C SER A 343 -1.66 -21.67 7.72
N GLU A 344 -2.83 -21.89 7.13
CA GLU A 344 -2.98 -22.84 6.02
C GLU A 344 -2.17 -22.37 4.78
N ASP A 345 -2.10 -21.06 4.54
CA ASP A 345 -1.28 -20.47 3.47
C ASP A 345 0.19 -20.85 3.63
N ASP A 346 0.70 -20.78 4.87
CA ASP A 346 2.07 -21.09 5.18
C ASP A 346 2.44 -22.53 4.84
N ARG A 347 1.56 -23.45 5.25
CA ARG A 347 1.71 -24.89 4.99
C ARG A 347 1.71 -25.19 3.51
N TRP A 348 0.75 -24.64 2.77
CA TRP A 348 0.62 -24.89 1.34
C TRP A 348 1.82 -24.36 0.56
N LYS A 349 2.25 -23.12 0.84
CA LYS A 349 3.43 -22.53 0.20
C LYS A 349 4.71 -23.29 0.57
N LEU A 350 4.87 -23.70 1.84
CA LEU A 350 6.03 -24.51 2.23
C LEU A 350 6.05 -25.85 1.49
N LEU A 351 4.92 -26.56 1.44
CA LEU A 351 4.79 -27.83 0.73
C LEU A 351 5.05 -27.67 -0.76
N TYR A 352 4.61 -26.57 -1.39
CA TYR A 352 4.89 -26.27 -2.80
C TYR A 352 6.39 -26.22 -3.11
N HIS A 353 7.17 -25.53 -2.28
CA HIS A 353 8.63 -25.42 -2.44
C HIS A 353 9.32 -26.76 -2.16
N TYR A 354 8.87 -27.49 -1.14
CA TYR A 354 9.37 -28.83 -0.83
C TYR A 354 9.00 -29.88 -1.89
N ASN A 355 7.98 -29.63 -2.73
CA ASN A 355 7.37 -30.69 -3.53
C ASN A 355 8.33 -31.37 -4.52
N GLU A 356 9.39 -30.71 -4.98
CA GLU A 356 10.41 -31.36 -5.83
C GLU A 356 11.11 -32.53 -5.13
N TYR A 357 11.11 -32.59 -3.79
CA TYR A 357 11.55 -33.76 -3.01
C TYR A 357 10.89 -35.06 -3.49
N TYR A 358 9.55 -35.06 -3.62
CA TYR A 358 8.80 -36.25 -4.00
C TYR A 358 9.12 -36.71 -5.41
N LYS A 359 9.48 -35.78 -6.29
CA LYS A 359 9.93 -36.11 -7.64
C LYS A 359 11.33 -36.74 -7.62
N LEU A 360 12.24 -36.22 -6.80
CA LEU A 360 13.60 -36.77 -6.63
C LEU A 360 13.60 -38.15 -5.97
N THR A 361 12.63 -38.42 -5.10
CA THR A 361 12.45 -39.73 -4.44
C THR A 361 11.54 -40.70 -5.21
N ASN A 362 11.10 -40.34 -6.42
CA ASN A 362 10.19 -41.10 -7.28
C ASN A 362 8.77 -41.34 -6.71
N ASP A 363 8.34 -40.56 -5.72
CA ASP A 363 6.96 -40.53 -5.22
C ASP A 363 6.11 -39.54 -6.06
N PHE A 364 5.90 -39.89 -7.33
CA PHE A 364 5.12 -39.05 -8.25
C PHE A 364 3.64 -38.92 -7.86
N ALA A 365 3.13 -39.85 -7.06
CA ALA A 365 1.76 -39.81 -6.57
C ALA A 365 1.58 -38.65 -5.59
N GLU A 366 2.47 -38.52 -4.60
CA GLU A 366 2.41 -37.42 -3.64
C GLU A 366 2.78 -36.08 -4.30
N TYR A 367 3.74 -36.07 -5.25
CA TYR A 367 4.05 -34.89 -6.06
C TYR A 367 2.82 -34.30 -6.76
N GLU A 368 2.04 -35.15 -7.45
CA GLU A 368 0.84 -34.75 -8.19
C GLU A 368 -0.30 -34.33 -7.24
N LYS A 369 -0.47 -35.05 -6.13
CA LYS A 369 -1.48 -34.78 -5.11
C LYS A 369 -1.27 -33.42 -4.45
N ASN A 370 -0.04 -33.10 -4.05
CA ASN A 370 0.28 -31.84 -3.37
C ASN A 370 0.03 -30.62 -4.26
N LEU A 371 0.44 -30.67 -5.54
CA LEU A 371 0.20 -29.57 -6.47
C LEU A 371 -1.30 -29.35 -6.76
N LYS A 372 -2.09 -30.42 -6.87
CA LYS A 372 -3.54 -30.30 -7.03
C LYS A 372 -4.23 -29.77 -5.78
N GLY A 373 -3.80 -30.23 -4.60
CA GLY A 373 -4.29 -29.74 -3.32
C GLY A 373 -4.03 -28.24 -3.17
N PHE A 374 -2.80 -27.80 -3.47
CA PHE A 374 -2.45 -26.40 -3.43
C PHE A 374 -3.22 -25.58 -4.47
N LEU A 375 -3.38 -26.10 -5.70
CA LEU A 375 -4.19 -25.44 -6.72
C LEU A 375 -5.63 -25.20 -6.24
N SER A 376 -6.27 -26.19 -5.61
CA SER A 376 -7.62 -26.03 -5.05
C SER A 376 -7.67 -25.00 -3.92
N TYR A 377 -6.60 -24.83 -3.15
CA TYR A 377 -6.49 -23.79 -2.15
C TYR A 377 -6.34 -22.41 -2.81
N LEU A 378 -5.47 -22.28 -3.81
CA LEU A 378 -5.20 -21.04 -4.55
C LEU A 378 -6.45 -20.47 -5.21
N GLU A 379 -7.29 -21.33 -5.80
CA GLU A 379 -8.59 -20.97 -6.38
C GLU A 379 -9.54 -20.34 -5.33
N LYS A 380 -9.46 -20.76 -4.06
CA LYS A 380 -10.30 -20.20 -2.98
C LYS A 380 -9.81 -18.83 -2.51
N VAL A 381 -8.49 -18.64 -2.48
CA VAL A 381 -7.86 -17.40 -1.98
C VAL A 381 -7.56 -16.39 -3.09
N ASN A 382 -7.83 -16.73 -4.35
CA ASN A 382 -7.57 -15.91 -5.54
C ASN A 382 -6.09 -15.48 -5.69
N ASP A 383 -5.14 -16.34 -5.32
CA ASP A 383 -3.70 -16.10 -5.55
C ASP A 383 -3.28 -16.62 -6.93
N PHE A 384 -3.52 -15.77 -7.92
CA PHE A 384 -3.26 -16.07 -9.32
C PHE A 384 -1.76 -16.27 -9.66
N SER A 385 -0.82 -15.82 -8.81
CA SER A 385 0.61 -15.93 -9.13
C SER A 385 1.07 -17.38 -8.96
N TYR A 386 0.85 -17.94 -7.77
CA TYR A 386 1.16 -19.35 -7.52
C TYR A 386 0.30 -20.29 -8.36
N GLU A 387 -0.91 -19.89 -8.74
CA GLU A 387 -1.82 -20.69 -9.57
C GLU A 387 -1.21 -20.98 -10.95
N VAL A 388 -0.67 -19.94 -11.61
CA VAL A 388 0.03 -20.08 -12.91
C VAL A 388 1.23 -21.01 -12.79
N ASP A 389 2.04 -20.86 -11.75
CA ASP A 389 3.24 -21.68 -11.57
C ASP A 389 2.92 -23.14 -11.22
N CYS A 390 1.87 -23.38 -10.42
CA CYS A 390 1.35 -24.72 -10.15
C CYS A 390 0.86 -25.40 -11.44
N HIS A 391 0.09 -24.67 -12.26
CA HIS A 391 -0.32 -25.15 -13.56
C HIS A 391 0.87 -25.50 -14.46
N ARG A 392 1.88 -24.64 -14.53
CA ARG A 392 3.11 -24.91 -15.31
C ARG A 392 3.86 -26.14 -14.82
N LYS A 393 4.02 -26.33 -13.50
CA LYS A 393 4.65 -27.52 -12.90
C LYS A 393 3.89 -28.80 -13.25
N LEU A 394 2.57 -28.81 -13.05
CA LEU A 394 1.72 -29.96 -13.42
C LEU A 394 1.77 -30.23 -14.92
N ALA A 395 1.74 -29.18 -15.76
CA ALA A 395 1.81 -29.33 -17.21
C ALA A 395 3.11 -29.99 -17.65
N LYS A 396 4.26 -29.54 -17.12
CA LYS A 396 5.59 -30.12 -17.39
C LYS A 396 5.70 -31.56 -16.89
N TYR A 397 5.17 -31.86 -15.70
CA TYR A 397 5.13 -33.23 -15.18
C TYR A 397 4.30 -34.17 -16.08
N TYR A 398 3.11 -33.74 -16.51
CA TYR A 398 2.29 -34.55 -17.41
C TYR A 398 2.89 -34.70 -18.80
N LEU A 399 3.60 -33.69 -19.30
CA LEU A 399 4.35 -33.78 -20.55
C LEU A 399 5.42 -34.88 -20.45
N ASN A 400 6.23 -34.85 -19.38
CA ASN A 400 7.31 -35.80 -19.16
C ASN A 400 6.82 -37.24 -18.90
N THR A 401 5.58 -37.40 -18.42
CA THR A 401 4.96 -38.72 -18.20
C THR A 401 4.06 -39.18 -19.36
N GLY A 402 4.10 -38.49 -20.51
CA GLY A 402 3.34 -38.86 -21.71
C GLY A 402 1.83 -38.58 -21.64
N LYS A 403 1.35 -37.90 -20.60
CA LYS A 403 -0.07 -37.54 -20.39
C LYS A 403 -0.41 -36.21 -21.10
N TYR A 404 -0.19 -36.15 -22.42
CA TYR A 404 -0.26 -34.92 -23.23
C TYR A 404 -1.57 -34.14 -23.09
N LYS A 405 -2.72 -34.83 -23.05
CA LYS A 405 -4.03 -34.17 -22.88
C LYS A 405 -4.12 -33.39 -21.56
N LYS A 406 -3.64 -33.97 -20.46
CA LYS A 406 -3.62 -33.28 -19.15
C LYS A 406 -2.64 -32.11 -19.16
N SER A 407 -1.47 -32.30 -19.77
CA SER A 407 -0.48 -31.23 -19.94
C SER A 407 -1.07 -30.01 -20.65
N ALA A 408 -1.74 -30.22 -21.78
CA ALA A 408 -2.39 -29.15 -22.55
C ALA A 408 -3.47 -28.41 -21.74
N VAL A 409 -4.27 -29.10 -20.92
CA VAL A 409 -5.27 -28.46 -20.04
C VAL A 409 -4.59 -27.53 -19.04
N HIS A 410 -3.53 -27.97 -18.37
CA HIS A 410 -2.85 -27.11 -17.39
C HIS A 410 -2.15 -25.92 -18.07
N TYR A 411 -1.54 -26.09 -19.24
CA TYR A 411 -1.00 -24.94 -20.00
C TYR A 411 -2.09 -23.96 -20.42
N LYS A 412 -3.25 -24.46 -20.89
CA LYS A 412 -4.40 -23.61 -21.24
C LYS A 412 -4.89 -22.80 -20.03
N ASN A 413 -4.99 -23.42 -18.86
CA ASN A 413 -5.41 -22.72 -17.65
C ASN A 413 -4.40 -21.65 -17.23
N ALA A 414 -3.10 -21.96 -17.25
CA ALA A 414 -2.06 -20.97 -16.99
C ALA A 414 -2.15 -19.75 -17.92
N LEU A 415 -2.36 -19.98 -19.22
CA LEU A 415 -2.55 -18.91 -20.21
C LEU A 415 -3.81 -18.10 -19.93
N ALA A 416 -4.94 -18.75 -19.64
CA ALA A 416 -6.19 -18.06 -19.34
C ALA A 416 -6.11 -17.16 -18.10
N ILE A 417 -5.29 -17.49 -17.11
CA ILE A 417 -5.04 -16.63 -15.94
C ILE A 417 -4.16 -15.43 -16.31
N LEU A 418 -3.13 -15.64 -17.14
CA LEU A 418 -2.25 -14.57 -17.61
C LEU A 418 -3.00 -13.55 -18.48
N ASP A 419 -3.91 -14.02 -19.35
CA ASP A 419 -4.72 -13.15 -20.21
C ASP A 419 -5.69 -12.27 -19.42
N LYS A 420 -6.12 -12.70 -18.22
CA LYS A 420 -6.97 -11.88 -17.32
C LYS A 420 -6.20 -10.77 -16.58
N LYS A 421 -4.86 -10.80 -16.59
CA LYS A 421 -3.99 -9.83 -15.89
C LYS A 421 -3.48 -8.69 -16.78
N LEU A 422 -3.65 -8.79 -18.10
CA LEU A 422 -3.39 -7.71 -19.06
C LEU A 422 -4.61 -6.79 -19.14
#